data_AF-A0A7W0MZP5-F1
#
_entry.id   AF-A0A7W0MZP5-F1
#
_cell.length_a   1.000
_cell.length_b   1.000
_cell.length_c   1.000
_cell.angle_alpha   90.00
_cell.angle_beta   90.00
_cell.angle_gamma   90.00
#
_symmetry.space_group_name_H-M   'P 1'
#
loop_
_entity.id
_entity.type
_entity.pdbx_description
1 polymer ?
#
loop_
_entity_poly.entity_id
_entity_poly.type
_entity_poly.pdbx_seq_one_letter_code
_entity_poly.pdbx_strand_id
1 'polypeptide(L)'
;ATSPLVKTALFGHDANWGRVLAAAGSAPWNGGYAHLDPARVTLRYNGLTVLAAGRPQGGEPEVSGASCAIELELGLGEGSASYLTSDLSYEYVRINADYRS
;
A
#
# COMPACT_ATOMS: atom_id res chain seq x y z
N ALA A 1 -3.75 -2.43 -3.44
CA ALA A 1 -4.11 -1.80 -4.74
C ALA A 1 -5.40 -0.98 -4.69
N THR A 2 -6.44 -1.38 -3.95
CA THR A 2 -7.77 -0.74 -3.99
C THR A 2 -8.04 0.30 -2.89
N SER A 3 -7.21 0.37 -1.84
CA SER A 3 -7.40 1.31 -0.72
C SER A 3 -7.27 2.78 -1.17
N PRO A 4 -8.33 3.61 -1.04
CA PRO A 4 -8.26 5.03 -1.38
C PRO A 4 -7.23 5.80 -0.54
N LEU A 5 -7.04 5.41 0.72
CA LEU A 5 -6.06 6.06 1.60
C LEU A 5 -4.62 5.79 1.15
N VAL A 6 -4.32 4.58 0.70
CA VAL A 6 -3.00 4.26 0.13
C VAL A 6 -2.81 5.01 -1.19
N LYS A 7 -3.81 5.00 -2.06
CA LYS A 7 -3.73 5.67 -3.37
C LYS A 7 -3.57 7.19 -3.25
N THR A 8 -4.21 7.83 -2.28
CA THR A 8 -4.04 9.27 -2.01
C THR A 8 -2.71 9.60 -1.32
N ALA A 9 -2.18 8.69 -0.49
CA ALA A 9 -0.84 8.86 0.08
C ALA A 9 0.22 8.86 -1.04
N LEU A 10 0.12 7.94 -2.00
CA LEU A 10 1.00 7.91 -3.18
C LEU A 10 0.87 9.17 -4.04
N PHE A 11 -0.34 9.69 -4.26
CA PHE A 11 -0.55 10.96 -4.96
C PHE A 11 0.15 12.13 -4.25
N GLY A 12 0.12 12.14 -2.92
CA GLY A 12 0.80 13.15 -2.10
C GLY A 12 2.30 12.90 -1.88
N HIS A 13 2.89 11.90 -2.55
CA HIS A 13 4.27 11.47 -2.32
C HIS A 13 4.58 11.16 -0.84
N ASP A 14 3.60 10.62 -0.12
CA ASP A 14 3.71 10.22 1.29
C ASP A 14 3.83 8.69 1.38
N ALA A 15 4.96 8.20 1.87
CA ALA A 15 5.22 6.78 2.09
C ALA A 15 4.56 6.27 3.38
N ASN A 16 3.25 6.48 3.48
CA ASN A 16 2.47 6.19 4.66
C ASN A 16 2.24 4.68 4.84
N TRP A 17 3.22 4.00 5.41
CA TRP A 17 3.18 2.56 5.64
C TRP A 17 2.04 2.13 6.56
N GLY A 18 1.60 2.99 7.49
CA GLY A 18 0.46 2.72 8.37
C GLY A 18 -0.83 2.48 7.58
N ARG A 19 -1.07 3.25 6.51
CA ARG A 19 -2.22 3.05 5.62
C ARG A 19 -2.13 1.74 4.83
N VAL A 20 -0.92 1.30 4.48
CA VAL A 20 -0.71 -0.01 3.82
C VAL A 20 -1.02 -1.15 4.76
N LEU A 21 -0.52 -1.12 6.00
CA LEU A 21 -0.80 -2.15 7.00
C LEU A 21 -2.29 -2.21 7.37
N ALA A 22 -2.94 -1.07 7.54
CA ALA A 22 -4.38 -1.00 7.79
C ALA A 22 -5.18 -1.67 6.66
N ALA A 23 -4.84 -1.36 5.39
CA ALA A 23 -5.50 -1.96 4.24
C ALA A 23 -5.26 -3.48 4.13
N ALA A 24 -4.05 -3.95 4.46
CA ALA A 24 -3.73 -5.38 4.45
C ALA A 24 -4.49 -6.13 5.57
N GLY A 25 -4.51 -5.58 6.78
CA GLY A 25 -5.22 -6.16 7.93
C GLY A 25 -6.75 -6.17 7.76
N SER A 26 -7.31 -5.26 6.96
CA SER A 26 -8.74 -5.24 6.64
C SER A 26 -9.11 -6.01 5.36
N ALA A 27 -8.19 -6.78 4.77
CA ALA A 27 -8.48 -7.54 3.56
C ALA A 27 -9.54 -8.62 3.84
N PRO A 28 -10.64 -8.72 3.08
CA PRO A 28 -11.66 -9.75 3.31
C PRO A 28 -11.11 -11.16 3.08
N TRP A 29 -11.39 -12.07 4.01
CA TRP A 29 -10.99 -13.49 3.93
C TRP A 29 -12.01 -14.37 4.64
N ASN A 30 -12.55 -15.38 3.95
CA ASN A 30 -13.48 -16.38 4.51
C ASN A 30 -14.61 -15.80 5.39
N GLY A 31 -15.26 -14.73 4.95
CA GLY A 31 -16.36 -14.09 5.68
C GLY A 31 -15.92 -13.18 6.85
N GLY A 32 -14.62 -12.99 7.04
CA GLY A 32 -14.02 -12.03 7.98
C GLY A 32 -12.87 -11.27 7.34
N TYR A 33 -11.80 -11.04 8.11
CA TYR A 33 -10.59 -10.36 7.66
C TYR A 33 -9.38 -11.29 7.63
N ALA A 34 -8.37 -10.95 6.84
CA ALA A 34 -7.13 -11.70 6.74
C ALA A 34 -6.43 -11.78 8.11
N HIS A 35 -6.04 -13.00 8.48
CA HIS A 35 -5.27 -13.23 9.71
C HIS A 35 -3.79 -12.94 9.45
N LEU A 36 -3.39 -11.70 9.66
CA LEU A 36 -2.00 -11.28 9.60
C LEU A 36 -1.41 -11.26 11.01
N ASP A 37 -0.18 -11.75 11.16
CA ASP A 37 0.62 -11.56 12.37
C ASP A 37 1.49 -10.31 12.19
N PRO A 38 1.20 -9.19 12.89
CA PRO A 38 1.96 -7.96 12.76
C PRO A 38 3.45 -8.12 13.00
N ALA A 39 3.86 -9.07 13.86
CA ALA A 39 5.26 -9.33 14.18
C ALA A 39 6.04 -10.01 13.04
N ARG A 40 5.36 -10.48 12.00
CA ARG A 40 5.96 -11.16 10.84
C ARG A 40 5.97 -10.29 9.58
N VAL A 41 5.29 -9.15 9.61
CA VAL A 41 5.14 -8.31 8.42
C VAL A 41 6.42 -7.54 8.14
N THR A 42 6.84 -7.57 6.87
CA THR A 42 7.91 -6.72 6.33
C THR A 42 7.35 -5.93 5.16
N LEU A 43 7.65 -4.63 5.13
CA LEU A 43 7.17 -3.71 4.09
C LEU A 43 8.33 -2.93 3.50
N ARG A 44 8.36 -2.87 2.17
CA ARG A 44 9.35 -2.10 1.42
C ARG A 44 8.68 -1.17 0.42
N TYR A 45 9.33 -0.03 0.20
CA TYR A 45 9.03 0.91 -0.86
C TYR A 45 10.27 1.04 -1.73
N ASN A 46 10.16 0.75 -3.03
CA ASN A 46 11.29 0.81 -3.97
C ASN A 46 12.54 0.06 -3.44
N GLY A 47 12.35 -1.11 -2.83
CA GLY A 47 13.41 -1.90 -2.19
C GLY A 47 13.88 -1.41 -0.81
N LEU A 48 13.58 -0.17 -0.40
CA LEU A 48 13.91 0.32 0.95
C LEU A 48 12.94 -0.26 1.97
N THR A 49 13.47 -0.93 2.99
CA THR A 49 12.64 -1.53 4.06
C THR A 49 12.26 -0.47 5.08
N VAL A 50 10.96 -0.25 5.27
CA VAL A 50 10.40 0.70 6.25
C VAL A 50 9.81 0.01 7.48
N LEU A 51 9.50 -1.27 7.36
CA LEU A 51 9.06 -2.13 8.45
C LEU A 51 9.68 -3.50 8.26
N ALA A 52 10.31 -4.05 9.29
CA ALA A 52 10.86 -5.41 9.27
C ALA A 52 10.38 -6.17 10.51
N ALA A 53 9.76 -7.33 10.31
CA ALA A 53 9.19 -8.15 11.39
C ALA A 53 8.37 -7.32 12.40
N GLY A 54 7.45 -6.49 11.88
CA GLY A 54 6.58 -5.63 12.68
C GLY A 54 7.25 -4.42 13.34
N ARG A 55 8.54 -4.17 13.08
CA ARG A 55 9.29 -3.06 13.68
C ARG A 55 9.61 -1.98 12.65
N PRO A 56 9.27 -0.71 12.92
CA PRO A 56 9.65 0.41 12.05
C PRO A 56 11.16 0.46 11.84
N GLN A 57 11.56 0.74 10.61
CA GLN A 57 12.93 1.05 10.21
C GLN A 57 13.01 2.56 9.99
N GLY A 58 14.11 3.20 10.41
CA GLY A 58 14.25 4.65 10.38
C GLY A 58 14.46 5.26 8.98
N GLY A 59 14.21 4.51 7.91
CA GLY A 59 14.42 4.98 6.54
C GLY A 59 13.19 5.73 6.00
N GLU A 60 13.43 6.80 5.26
CA GLU A 60 12.42 7.54 4.51
C GLU A 60 12.53 7.14 3.03
N PRO A 61 11.59 6.34 2.50
CA PRO A 61 11.67 5.93 1.11
C PRO A 61 11.25 7.07 0.18
N GLU A 62 11.95 7.19 -0.95
CA GLU A 62 11.56 8.11 -2.01
C GLU A 62 10.37 7.54 -2.80
N VAL A 63 9.25 8.25 -2.77
CA VAL A 63 8.00 7.90 -3.49
C VAL A 63 7.52 9.02 -4.42
N SER A 64 8.39 10.00 -4.70
CA SER A 64 8.18 11.10 -5.64
C SER A 64 8.35 10.71 -7.12
N GLY A 65 8.90 9.54 -7.39
CA GLY A 65 9.11 9.04 -8.74
C GLY A 65 7.81 8.75 -9.50
N ALA A 66 7.93 8.64 -10.84
CA ALA A 66 6.82 8.27 -11.71
C ALA A 66 6.26 6.85 -11.46
N SER A 67 7.04 6.00 -10.78
CA SER A 67 6.64 4.68 -10.32
C SER A 67 7.09 4.44 -8.90
N CYS A 68 6.31 3.64 -8.17
CA CYS A 68 6.61 3.22 -6.82
C CYS A 68 6.23 1.75 -6.64
N ALA A 69 7.20 0.91 -6.32
CA ALA A 69 6.97 -0.47 -5.91
C ALA A 69 6.68 -0.52 -4.40
N ILE A 70 5.58 -1.18 -4.02
CA ILE A 70 5.26 -1.49 -2.63
C ILE A 70 5.27 -3.00 -2.48
N GLU A 71 6.17 -3.51 -1.64
CA GLU A 71 6.36 -4.93 -1.41
C GLU A 71 5.97 -5.27 0.03
N LEU A 72 4.94 -6.08 0.20
CA LEU A 72 4.43 -6.50 1.51
C LEU A 72 4.62 -8.01 1.68
N GLU A 73 5.55 -8.40 2.54
CA GLU A 73 5.73 -9.77 2.97
C GLU A 73 4.88 -10.04 4.22
N LEU A 74 3.96 -10.99 4.13
CA LEU A 74 3.06 -11.35 5.23
C LEU A 74 3.67 -12.42 6.16
N GLY A 75 4.71 -13.11 5.70
CA GLY A 75 5.31 -14.23 6.40
C GLY A 75 4.41 -15.45 6.51
N LEU A 76 3.36 -15.62 5.70
CA LEU A 76 2.38 -16.72 5.87
C LEU A 76 2.70 -18.00 5.06
N GLY A 77 3.79 -18.00 4.29
CA GLY A 77 4.18 -19.10 3.39
C GLY A 77 4.84 -18.55 2.12
N GLU A 78 4.86 -19.33 1.05
CA GLU A 78 5.53 -18.99 -0.22
C GLU A 78 4.60 -18.37 -1.28
N GLY A 79 3.32 -18.18 -0.96
CA GLY A 79 2.35 -17.60 -1.89
C GLY A 79 2.65 -16.13 -2.19
N SER A 80 2.58 -15.76 -3.47
CA SER A 80 2.83 -14.38 -3.93
C SER A 80 1.79 -13.95 -4.96
N ALA A 81 1.45 -12.65 -4.97
CA ALA A 81 0.62 -12.04 -5.99
C ALA A 81 1.07 -10.58 -6.22
N SER A 82 0.92 -10.11 -7.46
CA SER A 82 1.31 -8.75 -7.87
C SER A 82 0.18 -8.06 -8.59
N TYR A 83 0.01 -6.76 -8.34
CA TYR A 83 -1.02 -5.93 -8.95
C TYR A 83 -0.42 -4.62 -9.42
N LEU A 84 -0.78 -4.19 -10.63
CA LEU A 84 -0.55 -2.82 -11.08
C LEU A 84 -1.72 -1.94 -10.62
N THR A 85 -1.40 -0.74 -10.15
CA THR A 85 -2.39 0.28 -9.81
C THR A 85 -1.80 1.66 -9.99
N SER A 86 -2.64 2.68 -9.97
CA SER A 86 -2.24 4.09 -9.93
C SER A 86 -2.47 4.68 -8.53
N ASP A 87 -2.15 5.95 -8.38
CA ASP A 87 -2.61 6.80 -7.30
C ASP A 87 -4.10 7.19 -7.45
N LEU A 88 -4.60 8.04 -6.55
CA LEU A 88 -5.94 8.65 -6.62
C LEU A 88 -5.76 10.18 -6.56
N SER A 89 -5.74 10.81 -7.73
CA SER A 89 -5.45 12.22 -7.90
C SER A 89 -6.71 13.09 -8.02
N TYR A 90 -6.53 14.41 -7.95
CA TYR A 90 -7.60 15.37 -8.28
C TYR A 90 -8.09 15.21 -9.72
N GLU A 91 -7.18 14.95 -10.65
CA GLU A 91 -7.49 14.76 -12.07
C GLU A 91 -8.37 13.54 -12.31
N TYR A 92 -8.12 12.44 -11.59
CA TYR A 92 -9.01 11.28 -11.63
C TYR A 92 -10.44 11.65 -11.25
N VAL A 93 -10.61 12.45 -10.19
CA VAL A 93 -11.94 12.91 -9.75
C VAL A 93 -12.57 13.83 -10.79
N ARG A 94 -11.83 14.84 -11.29
CA ARG A 94 -12.30 15.81 -12.28
C ARG A 94 -12.80 15.14 -13.55
N ILE A 95 -12.00 14.26 -14.16
CA ILE A 95 -12.33 13.57 -15.42
C ILE A 95 -13.60 12.70 -15.28
N ASN A 96 -13.82 12.10 -14.11
CA ASN A 96 -14.98 11.22 -13.88
C ASN A 96 -16.22 11.97 -13.37
N ALA A 97 -16.06 13.14 -12.76
CA ALA A 97 -17.17 13.99 -12.32
C ALA A 97 -17.77 14.80 -13.47
N ASP A 98 -16.92 15.29 -14.38
CA ASP A 98 -17.31 16.17 -15.50
C ASP A 98 -17.76 15.38 -16.75
N TYR A 99 -17.90 14.05 -16.65
CA TYR A 99 -18.13 13.18 -17.81
C TYR A 99 -19.49 13.40 -18.52
N ARG A 100 -20.44 14.09 -17.86
CA ARG A 100 -21.78 14.39 -18.41
C ARG A 100 -22.19 15.86 -18.29
N SER A 101 -21.25 16.77 -18.03
CA SER A 101 -21.48 18.21 -18.04
C SER A 101 -21.28 18.82 -19.42
#